data_AF-A0A3N8IE94-F1
#
_entry.id   AF-A0A3N8IE94-F1
#
_cell.length_a   1.000
_cell.length_b   1.000
_cell.length_c   1.000
_cell.angle_alpha   90.00
_cell.angle_beta   90.00
_cell.angle_gamma   90.00
#
_symmetry.space_group_name_H-M   'P 1'
#
loop_
_entity.id
_entity.type
_entity.pdbx_description
1 polymer ?
#
loop_
_entity_poly.entity_id
_entity_poly.type
_entity_poly.pdbx_seq_one_letter_code
_entity_poly.pdbx_strand_id
1 'polypeptide(L)'
;MWGLLVAAACLYVFGHIPWPDALQSRSAGCSDMEHCAPHAVYIATLLITVIWPSVVFATLNVFAYKRWSLRRWSIKFAASTLFVMLIYLLLHVAPYLWLVDRWLAR
;
A
#
# COMPACT_ATOMS: atom_id res chain seq x y z
N MET A 1 10.18 -13.11 -0.19
CA MET A 1 10.81 -12.02 0.59
C MET A 1 10.75 -10.67 -0.12
N TRP A 2 10.90 -10.57 -1.46
CA TRP A 2 10.85 -9.27 -2.16
C TRP A 2 9.57 -8.46 -1.91
N GLY A 3 8.38 -9.08 -1.95
CA GLY A 3 7.12 -8.37 -1.69
C GLY A 3 7.03 -7.74 -0.30
N LEU A 4 7.54 -8.42 0.72
CA LEU A 4 7.67 -7.90 2.08
C LEU A 4 8.61 -6.70 2.17
N LEU A 5 9.74 -6.74 1.45
CA LEU A 5 10.69 -5.62 1.40
C LEU A 5 10.06 -4.39 0.74
N VAL A 6 9.35 -4.58 -0.38
CA VAL A 6 8.62 -3.50 -1.06
C VAL A 6 7.55 -2.91 -0.14
N ALA A 7 6.76 -3.75 0.53
CA ALA A 7 5.76 -3.33 1.50
C ALA A 7 6.38 -2.48 2.63
N ALA A 8 7.46 -2.97 3.25
CA ALA A 8 8.16 -2.27 4.32
C ALA A 8 8.74 -0.93 3.85
N ALA A 9 9.38 -0.90 2.67
CA ALA A 9 9.93 0.32 2.09
C ALA A 9 8.83 1.36 1.80
N CYS A 10 7.70 0.95 1.22
CA CYS A 10 6.58 1.85 0.97
C CYS A 10 6.00 2.43 2.27
N LEU A 11 5.75 1.58 3.27
CA LEU A 11 5.24 2.03 4.56
C LEU A 11 6.21 3.00 5.25
N TYR A 12 7.51 2.70 5.22
CA TYR A 12 8.53 3.55 5.79
C TYR A 12 8.61 4.91 5.07
N VAL A 13 8.73 4.90 3.74
CA VAL A 13 8.88 6.13 2.96
C VAL A 13 7.64 7.00 3.09
N PHE A 14 6.45 6.46 2.84
CA PHE A 14 5.22 7.26 2.88
C PHE A 14 4.86 7.72 4.28
N GLY A 15 5.24 6.96 5.33
CA GLY A 15 5.09 7.39 6.72
C GLY A 15 6.05 8.50 7.14
N HIS A 16 7.20 8.67 6.46
CA HIS A 16 8.18 9.73 6.77
C HIS A 16 8.03 10.97 5.89
N ILE A 17 7.15 10.95 4.88
CA ILE A 17 6.82 12.16 4.13
C ILE A 17 6.05 13.09 5.05
N PRO A 18 6.48 14.35 5.24
CA PRO A 18 5.75 15.32 6.04
C PRO A 18 4.49 15.75 5.30
N TRP A 19 3.37 15.09 5.59
CA TRP A 19 2.06 15.47 5.08
C TRP A 19 1.56 16.73 5.81
N PRO A 20 0.87 17.67 5.15
CA PRO A 20 0.42 18.92 5.77
C PRO A 20 -0.42 18.73 7.04
N ASP A 21 -0.19 19.54 8.08
CA ASP A 21 -0.80 19.38 9.43
C ASP A 21 -2.35 19.43 9.45
N ALA A 22 -2.97 20.16 8.52
CA ALA A 22 -4.43 20.18 8.35
C ALA A 22 -5.00 18.81 7.94
N LEU A 23 -4.16 17.88 7.47
CA LEU A 23 -4.48 16.50 7.11
C LEU A 23 -4.28 15.52 8.27
N GLN A 24 -3.52 15.90 9.30
CA GLN A 24 -3.20 15.06 10.46
C GLN A 24 -4.20 15.24 11.62
N SER A 25 -4.87 16.40 11.68
CA SER A 25 -5.80 16.76 12.75
C SER A 25 -7.19 16.11 12.69
N ARG A 26 -7.61 15.54 11.55
CA ARG A 26 -8.96 14.93 11.41
C ARG A 26 -8.96 13.40 11.47
N SER A 27 -7.79 12.76 11.40
CA SER A 27 -7.59 11.39 11.88
C SER A 27 -7.74 11.32 13.41
N ALA A 28 -7.36 12.37 14.14
CA ALA A 28 -7.46 12.42 15.61
C ALA A 28 -8.90 12.38 16.18
N GLY A 29 -9.95 12.39 15.34
CA GLY A 29 -11.35 12.34 15.80
C GLY A 29 -11.88 10.93 16.11
N CYS A 30 -11.33 9.87 15.50
CA CYS A 30 -11.54 8.43 15.83
C CYS A 30 -10.73 7.53 14.87
N SER A 31 -9.51 7.92 14.44
CA SER A 31 -8.66 7.04 13.59
C SER A 31 -7.75 6.12 14.39
N ASP A 32 -7.78 6.18 15.71
CA ASP A 32 -7.17 5.19 16.58
C ASP A 32 -8.01 3.91 16.48
N MET A 33 -7.69 3.11 15.46
CA MET A 33 -8.28 1.79 15.20
C MET A 33 -8.11 0.85 16.40
N GLU A 34 -7.17 1.14 17.30
CA GLU A 34 -6.97 0.44 18.57
C GLU A 34 -8.13 0.62 19.56
N HIS A 35 -8.91 1.71 19.45
CA HIS A 35 -10.06 2.00 20.30
C HIS A 35 -11.41 2.00 19.56
N CYS A 36 -11.47 2.36 18.27
CA CYS A 36 -12.74 2.53 17.54
C CYS A 36 -13.17 1.32 16.67
N ALA A 37 -12.29 0.33 16.42
CA ALA A 37 -12.59 -0.83 15.56
C ALA A 37 -12.35 -2.17 16.29
N PRO A 38 -13.04 -3.27 15.90
CA PRO A 38 -12.74 -4.57 16.48
C PRO A 38 -11.28 -4.94 16.20
N HIS A 39 -10.52 -5.27 17.24
CA HIS A 39 -9.07 -5.57 17.17
C HIS A 39 -8.71 -6.61 16.07
N ALA A 40 -9.63 -7.53 15.78
CA ALA A 40 -9.49 -8.52 14.70
C ALA A 40 -9.45 -7.89 13.30
N VAL A 41 -10.22 -6.83 13.05
CA VAL A 41 -10.25 -6.12 11.76
C VAL A 41 -8.91 -5.43 11.52
N TYR A 42 -8.37 -4.76 12.55
CA TYR A 42 -7.06 -4.11 12.47
C TYR A 42 -5.94 -5.10 12.13
N ILE A 43 -5.87 -6.22 12.85
CA ILE A 43 -4.87 -7.27 12.60
C ILE A 43 -5.05 -7.86 11.19
N ALA A 44 -6.28 -8.16 10.79
CA ALA A 44 -6.56 -8.71 9.47
C ALA A 44 -6.15 -7.75 8.34
N THR A 45 -6.46 -6.46 8.47
CA THR A 45 -6.02 -5.44 7.51
C THR A 45 -4.51 -5.41 7.42
N LEU A 46 -3.80 -5.34 8.54
CA LEU A 46 -2.34 -5.27 8.57
C LEU A 46 -1.70 -6.51 7.93
N LEU A 47 -2.20 -7.70 8.23
CA LEU A 47 -1.74 -8.96 7.63
C LEU A 47 -1.97 -8.98 6.12
N ILE A 48 -3.17 -8.62 5.67
CA ILE A 48 -3.48 -8.57 4.23
C ILE A 48 -2.53 -7.59 3.56
N THR A 49 -2.38 -6.37 4.09
CA THR A 49 -1.50 -5.34 3.56
C THR A 49 -0.08 -5.84 3.42
N VAL A 50 0.47 -6.59 4.39
CA VAL A 50 1.86 -7.06 4.35
C VAL A 50 2.06 -8.30 3.47
N ILE A 51 1.08 -9.22 3.45
CA ILE A 51 1.23 -10.54 2.81
C ILE A 51 0.93 -10.49 1.31
N TRP A 52 -0.05 -9.70 0.89
CA TRP A 52 -0.52 -9.70 -0.51
C TRP A 52 0.60 -9.44 -1.56
N PRO A 53 1.58 -8.53 -1.37
CA PRO A 53 2.62 -8.30 -2.37
C PRO A 53 3.52 -9.52 -2.50
N SER A 54 3.79 -10.21 -1.38
CA SER A 54 4.59 -11.43 -1.38
C SER A 54 3.92 -12.54 -2.19
N VAL A 55 2.59 -12.68 -2.09
CA VAL A 55 1.81 -13.64 -2.89
C VAL A 55 1.88 -13.30 -4.38
N VAL A 56 1.73 -12.03 -4.74
CA VAL A 56 1.83 -11.57 -6.14
C VAL A 56 3.21 -11.88 -6.74
N PHE A 57 4.29 -11.52 -6.04
CA PHE A 57 5.64 -11.79 -6.52
C PHE A 57 5.98 -13.28 -6.54
N ALA A 58 5.51 -14.08 -5.58
CA ALA A 58 5.68 -15.52 -5.61
C ALA A 58 5.00 -16.13 -6.85
N THR A 59 3.77 -15.72 -7.13
CA THR A 59 2.99 -16.16 -8.28
C THR A 59 3.67 -15.80 -9.60
N LEU A 60 4.15 -14.55 -9.73
CA LEU A 60 4.90 -14.10 -10.91
C LEU A 60 6.17 -14.94 -11.15
N ASN A 61 6.90 -15.27 -10.08
CA ASN A 61 8.10 -16.11 -10.20
C ASN A 61 7.78 -17.55 -10.60
N VAL A 62 6.73 -18.15 -10.05
CA VAL A 62 6.26 -19.49 -10.43
C VAL A 62 5.92 -19.56 -11.93
N PHE A 63 5.21 -18.56 -12.45
CA PHE A 63 4.88 -18.51 -13.87
C PHE A 63 6.08 -18.19 -14.76
N ALA A 64 6.97 -17.31 -14.31
CA ALA A 64 8.13 -16.92 -15.08
C ALA A 64 9.14 -18.06 -15.24
N TYR A 65 9.32 -18.88 -14.20
CA TYR A 65 10.27 -19.99 -14.18
C TYR A 65 10.11 -20.95 -15.36
N LYS A 66 8.88 -21.21 -15.80
CA LYS A 66 8.61 -22.16 -16.89
C LYS A 66 8.44 -21.54 -18.28
N ARG A 67 8.14 -20.24 -18.41
CA ARG A 67 7.58 -19.70 -19.66
C ARG A 67 8.25 -18.47 -20.24
N TRP A 68 9.01 -17.68 -19.46
CA TRP A 68 9.41 -16.33 -19.91
C TRP A 68 10.90 -16.18 -20.14
N SER A 69 11.26 -15.36 -21.15
CA SER A 69 12.63 -14.87 -21.31
C SER A 69 12.94 -13.85 -20.22
N LEU A 70 14.22 -13.71 -19.87
CA LEU A 70 14.70 -12.84 -18.79
C LEU A 70 14.23 -11.38 -18.95
N ARG A 71 14.17 -10.89 -20.20
CA ARG A 71 13.64 -9.56 -20.54
C ARG A 71 12.13 -9.42 -20.30
N ARG A 72 11.33 -10.45 -20.57
CA ARG A 72 9.89 -10.42 -20.28
C ARG A 72 9.63 -10.51 -18.78
N TRP A 73 10.40 -11.34 -18.08
CA TRP A 73 10.34 -11.43 -16.62
C TRP A 73 10.66 -10.10 -15.96
N SER A 74 11.75 -9.43 -16.35
CA SER A 74 12.14 -8.16 -15.74
C SER A 74 11.09 -7.06 -15.94
N ILE A 75 10.48 -6.95 -17.13
CA ILE A 75 9.41 -5.98 -17.40
C ILE A 75 8.20 -6.24 -16.51
N LYS A 76 7.72 -7.49 -16.42
CA LYS A 76 6.55 -7.81 -15.60
C LYS A 76 6.83 -7.64 -14.10
N PHE A 77 8.04 -7.98 -13.67
CA PHE A 77 8.49 -7.80 -12.30
C PHE A 77 8.57 -6.31 -11.91
N ALA A 78 9.13 -5.48 -12.78
CA ALA A 78 9.19 -4.03 -12.60
C ALA A 78 7.78 -3.41 -12.58
N ALA A 79 6.92 -3.78 -13.53
CA ALA A 79 5.53 -3.32 -13.59
C ALA A 79 4.74 -3.71 -12.32
N SER A 80 4.92 -4.94 -11.83
CA SER A 80 4.30 -5.38 -10.57
C SER A 80 4.81 -4.61 -9.36
N THR A 81 6.10 -4.25 -9.34
CA THR A 81 6.67 -3.45 -8.25
C THR A 81 6.09 -2.05 -8.23
N LEU A 82 6.01 -1.41 -9.41
CA LEU A 82 5.37 -0.10 -9.55
C LEU A 82 3.90 -0.15 -9.16
N PHE A 83 3.17 -1.19 -9.56
CA PHE A 83 1.77 -1.37 -9.21
C PHE A 83 1.56 -1.47 -7.70
N VAL A 84 2.38 -2.27 -7.00
CA VAL A 84 2.34 -2.36 -5.53
C VAL A 84 2.60 -0.99 -4.92
N MET A 85 3.66 -0.27 -5.33
CA MET A 85 3.97 1.05 -4.81
C MET A 85 2.83 2.06 -5.00
N LEU A 86 2.18 2.03 -6.16
CA LEU A 86 1.02 2.89 -6.45
C LEU A 86 -0.17 2.57 -5.55
N ILE A 87 -0.43 1.29 -5.25
CA ILE A 87 -1.48 0.92 -4.30
C ILE A 87 -1.16 1.45 -2.89
N TYR A 88 0.08 1.33 -2.42
CA TYR A 88 0.45 1.89 -1.11
C TYR A 88 0.36 3.40 -1.07
N LEU A 89 0.78 4.07 -2.15
CA LEU A 89 0.64 5.51 -2.28
C LEU A 89 -0.82 5.91 -2.27
N LEU A 90 -1.68 5.20 -3.01
CA LEU A 90 -3.11 5.46 -3.03
C LEU A 90 -3.75 5.19 -1.68
N LEU A 91 -3.40 4.12 -0.97
CA LEU A 91 -3.90 3.87 0.38
C LEU A 91 -3.54 5.01 1.34
N HIS A 92 -2.34 5.56 1.19
CA HIS A 92 -1.92 6.70 1.97
C HIS A 92 -2.70 7.96 1.56
N VAL A 93 -2.89 8.21 0.26
CA VAL A 93 -3.47 9.44 -0.28
C VAL A 93 -5.00 9.45 -0.39
N ALA A 94 -5.65 8.29 -0.46
CA ALA A 94 -7.10 8.12 -0.59
C ALA A 94 -7.92 8.86 0.48
N PRO A 95 -7.57 8.79 1.80
CA PRO A 95 -8.25 9.62 2.79
C PRO A 95 -8.12 11.13 2.52
N TYR A 96 -7.11 11.56 1.75
CA TYR A 96 -6.88 12.96 1.41
C TYR A 96 -7.56 13.41 0.10
N LEU A 97 -7.74 12.51 -0.88
CA LEU A 97 -8.41 12.84 -2.16
C LEU A 97 -9.89 13.23 -1.95
N TRP A 98 -10.58 12.53 -1.06
CA TRP A 98 -11.97 12.82 -0.72
C TRP A 98 -12.16 14.19 -0.03
N LEU A 99 -11.10 14.71 0.61
CA LEU A 99 -11.08 16.05 1.20
C LEU A 99 -11.03 17.15 0.13
N VAL A 100 -10.24 16.96 -0.93
CA VAL A 100 -10.11 17.94 -2.03
C VAL A 100 -11.42 18.08 -2.79
N ASP A 101 -12.09 16.97 -3.10
CA ASP A 101 -13.42 16.98 -3.75
C ASP A 101 -14.47 17.75 -2.91
N ARG A 102 -14.43 17.60 -1.59
CA ARG A 102 -15.38 18.28 -0.68
C ARG A 102 -15.09 19.77 -0.50
N TRP A 103 -13.85 20.22 -0.71
CA TRP A 103 -13.49 21.65 -0.70
C TRP A 103 -13.81 22.33 -2.02
N LEU A 104 -13.69 21.63 -3.16
CA LEU A 104 -14.05 22.16 -4.49
C LEU A 104 -15.57 22.24 -4.72
N ALA A 105 -16.35 21.44 -4.00
CA ALA A 105 -17.81 21.43 -4.08
C ALA A 105 -18.51 22.46 -3.16
N ARG A 106 -17.75 23.36 -2.51
CA ARG A 106 -18.26 24.40 -1.60
C ARG A 106 -17.89 25.79 -2.13
#